data_AF-A0AAV0VS28-F1
#
_entry.id   AF-A0AAV0VS28-F1
#
_cell.length_a   1.000
_cell.length_b   1.000
_cell.length_c   1.000
_cell.angle_alpha   90.00
_cell.angle_beta   90.00
_cell.angle_gamma   90.00
#
_symmetry.space_group_name_H-M   'P 1'
#
loop_
_entity.id
_entity.type
_entity.pdbx_description
1 polymer ?
#
loop_
_entity_poly.entity_id
_entity_poly.type
_entity_poly.pdbx_seq_one_letter_code
_entity_poly.pdbx_strand_id
1 'polypeptide(L)'
;MGPTNIGLWKSLNITPSSPSFINPVTLKNIHVFADVPHLLKLIRNHFIDRGFIFSNNTYIGRKIIEEYLGITKNSDFKLAYKITEKHLNVMGTQRQNVKLAAQLFSNTMSTAIKYCGEKNIIKNIGNR
;
A
#
# COMPACT_ATOMS: atom_id res chain seq x y z
N MET A 1 -0.59 -11.27 8.20
CA MET A 1 -0.60 -11.71 9.61
C MET A 1 -0.83 -13.20 9.64
N GLY A 2 -0.04 -13.96 10.41
CA GLY A 2 -0.25 -15.40 10.53
C GLY A 2 -1.50 -15.74 11.35
N PRO A 3 -2.22 -16.84 11.05
CA PRO A 3 -3.46 -17.21 11.74
C PRO A 3 -3.25 -17.42 13.25
N THR A 4 -2.09 -17.94 13.67
CA THR A 4 -1.72 -18.13 15.07
C THR A 4 -1.68 -16.82 15.85
N ASN A 5 -1.06 -15.78 15.30
CA ASN A 5 -0.97 -14.46 15.95
C ASN A 5 -2.35 -13.79 16.03
N ILE A 6 -3.21 -14.01 15.03
CA ILE A 6 -4.60 -13.54 15.06
C ILE A 6 -5.39 -14.28 16.15
N GLY A 7 -5.16 -15.58 16.32
CA GLY A 7 -5.74 -16.36 17.42
C GLY A 7 -5.33 -15.82 18.79
N LEU A 8 -4.05 -15.49 18.97
CA LEU A 8 -3.55 -14.88 20.19
C LEU A 8 -4.19 -13.51 20.48
N TRP A 9 -4.36 -12.68 19.45
CA TRP A 9 -5.02 -11.38 19.60
C TRP A 9 -6.47 -11.56 20.09
N LYS A 10 -7.19 -12.55 19.56
CA LYS A 10 -8.54 -12.89 20.02
C LYS A 10 -8.55 -13.35 21.47
N SER A 11 -7.64 -14.24 21.87
CA SER A 11 -7.59 -14.71 23.27
C SER A 11 -7.23 -13.60 24.27
N LEU A 12 -6.51 -12.58 23.83
CA LEU A 12 -6.14 -11.41 24.63
C LEU A 12 -7.14 -10.24 24.52
N ASN A 13 -8.27 -10.43 23.82
CA ASN A 13 -9.28 -9.40 23.56
C ASN A 13 -8.73 -8.11 22.93
N ILE A 14 -7.72 -8.24 22.07
CA ILE A 14 -7.11 -7.11 21.37
C ILE A 14 -8.04 -6.64 20.26
N THR A 15 -8.40 -5.36 20.30
CA THR A 15 -9.26 -4.68 19.32
C THR A 15 -8.65 -3.33 18.93
N PRO A 16 -9.08 -2.70 17.82
CA PRO A 16 -8.62 -1.35 17.48
C PRO A 16 -8.88 -0.32 18.59
N SER A 17 -9.96 -0.46 19.35
CA SER A 17 -10.30 0.38 20.50
C SER A 17 -9.57 0.00 21.79
N SER A 18 -9.07 -1.23 21.90
CA SER A 18 -8.33 -1.74 23.06
C SER A 18 -7.08 -2.49 22.60
N PRO A 19 -5.99 -1.78 22.28
CA PRO A 19 -4.79 -2.35 21.66
C PRO A 19 -3.77 -2.87 22.68
N SER A 20 -4.19 -3.16 23.91
CA SER A 20 -3.29 -3.58 24.99
C SER A 20 -3.99 -4.53 25.95
N PHE A 21 -3.19 -5.32 26.67
CA PHE A 21 -3.65 -6.15 27.78
C PHE A 21 -2.79 -5.89 29.02
N ILE A 22 -3.29 -6.26 30.19
CA ILE A 22 -2.58 -6.06 31.47
C ILE A 22 -1.56 -7.18 31.67
N ASN A 23 -0.33 -6.82 32.02
CA ASN A 23 0.69 -7.77 32.44
C ASN A 23 0.26 -8.46 33.76
N PRO A 24 0.25 -9.81 33.82
CA PRO A 24 -0.29 -10.54 34.98
C PRO A 24 0.55 -10.40 36.27
N VAL A 25 1.79 -9.92 36.17
CA VAL A 25 2.71 -9.78 37.31
C VAL A 25 2.90 -8.32 37.69
N THR A 26 3.17 -7.46 36.71
CA THR A 26 3.51 -6.04 36.97
C THR A 26 2.29 -5.12 36.94
N LEU A 27 1.14 -5.61 36.51
CA LEU A 27 -0.12 -4.85 36.31
C LEU A 27 0.01 -3.64 35.35
N LYS A 28 1.10 -3.59 34.57
CA LYS A 28 1.32 -2.57 33.55
C LYS A 28 0.71 -3.00 32.22
N ASN A 29 0.31 -2.03 31.40
CA ASN A 29 -0.18 -2.29 30.05
C ASN A 29 0.94 -2.81 29.14
N ILE A 30 0.63 -3.87 28.39
CA ILE A 30 1.44 -4.37 27.28
C ILE A 30 0.70 -4.03 25.99
N HIS A 31 1.28 -3.14 25.20
CA HIS A 31 0.72 -2.72 23.92
C HIS A 31 1.08 -3.70 22.81
N VAL A 32 0.10 -4.06 22.00
CA VAL A 32 0.23 -5.02 20.91
C VAL A 32 0.29 -4.29 19.58
N PHE A 33 1.33 -4.56 18.79
CA PHE A 33 1.53 -3.94 17.49
C PHE A 33 1.55 -4.97 16.36
N ALA A 34 1.08 -4.52 15.20
CA ALA A 34 1.26 -5.25 13.96
C ALA A 34 2.64 -4.98 13.33
N ASP A 35 3.15 -5.94 12.56
CA ASP A 35 4.29 -5.72 11.67
C ASP A 35 3.87 -4.80 10.50
N VAL A 36 4.20 -3.51 10.63
CA VAL A 36 3.85 -2.46 9.66
C VAL A 36 4.44 -2.75 8.26
N PRO A 37 5.74 -3.09 8.09
CA PRO A 37 6.28 -3.57 6.82
C PRO A 37 5.46 -4.67 6.14
N HIS A 38 4.96 -5.64 6.91
CA HIS A 38 4.11 -6.69 6.35
C HIS A 38 2.75 -6.17 5.90
N LEU A 39 2.11 -5.30 6.67
CA LEU A 39 0.85 -4.66 6.28
C LEU A 39 1.00 -3.86 4.98
N LEU A 40 2.09 -3.10 4.83
CA LEU A 40 2.37 -2.33 3.63
C LEU A 40 2.48 -3.22 2.37
N LYS A 41 3.10 -4.40 2.51
CA LYS A 41 3.15 -5.39 1.42
C LYS A 41 1.78 -5.93 1.05
N LEU A 42 0.92 -6.20 2.04
CA LEU A 42 -0.44 -6.66 1.79
C LEU A 42 -1.26 -5.60 1.05
N ILE A 43 -1.18 -4.34 1.49
CA ILE A 43 -1.82 -3.21 0.81
C ILE A 43 -1.35 -3.13 -0.64
N ARG A 44 -0.03 -3.22 -0.89
CA ARG A 44 0.54 -3.23 -2.25
C ARG A 44 -0.01 -4.38 -3.09
N ASN A 45 -0.07 -5.59 -2.54
CA ASN A 45 -0.56 -6.75 -3.27
C ASN A 45 -2.04 -6.58 -3.63
N HIS A 46 -2.89 -6.13 -2.69
CA HIS A 46 -4.30 -5.85 -2.98
C HIS A 46 -4.47 -4.75 -4.04
N PHE A 47 -3.69 -3.68 -3.95
CA PHE A 47 -3.70 -2.59 -4.92
C PHE A 47 -3.38 -3.06 -6.35
N ILE A 48 -2.40 -3.96 -6.50
CA ILE A 48 -2.00 -4.51 -7.80
C ILE A 48 -3.01 -5.54 -8.32
N ASP A 49 -3.47 -6.44 -7.45
CA ASP A 49 -4.29 -7.59 -7.85
C ASP A 49 -5.75 -7.21 -8.12
N ARG A 50 -6.31 -6.32 -7.30
CA ARG A 50 -7.75 -6.00 -7.30
C ARG A 50 -8.06 -4.51 -7.27
N GLY A 51 -7.14 -3.67 -6.82
CA GLY A 51 -7.41 -2.26 -6.54
C GLY A 51 -8.26 -2.05 -5.28
N PHE A 52 -8.68 -0.80 -5.08
CA PHE A 52 -9.49 -0.33 -3.97
C PHE A 52 -10.72 0.39 -4.50
N ILE A 53 -11.86 0.17 -3.84
CA ILE A 53 -13.11 0.90 -4.08
C ILE A 53 -13.34 1.77 -2.86
N PHE A 54 -13.39 3.08 -3.07
CA PHE A 54 -13.65 4.05 -2.01
C PHE A 54 -15.15 4.25 -1.80
N SER A 55 -15.54 4.88 -0.68
CA SER A 55 -16.94 5.09 -0.30
C SER A 55 -17.76 5.87 -1.33
N ASN A 56 -17.09 6.68 -2.16
CA ASN A 56 -17.67 7.41 -3.28
C ASN A 56 -17.73 6.58 -4.58
N ASN A 57 -17.62 5.25 -4.48
CA ASN A 57 -17.56 4.30 -5.59
C ASN A 57 -16.40 4.53 -6.58
N THR A 58 -15.37 5.30 -6.19
CA THR A 58 -14.19 5.51 -7.03
C THR A 58 -13.27 4.31 -6.94
N TYR A 59 -12.95 3.73 -8.09
CA TYR A 59 -11.97 2.67 -8.21
C TYR A 59 -10.54 3.23 -8.38
N ILE A 60 -9.60 2.77 -7.56
CA ILE A 60 -8.18 3.08 -7.70
C ILE A 60 -7.38 1.77 -7.69
N GLY A 61 -6.57 1.54 -8.72
CA GLY A 61 -5.73 0.35 -8.80
C GLY A 61 -4.55 0.54 -9.73
N ARG A 62 -3.92 -0.57 -10.14
CA ARG A 62 -2.69 -0.58 -10.96
C ARG A 62 -2.70 0.32 -12.20
N LYS A 63 -3.87 0.52 -12.84
CA LYS A 63 -4.00 1.27 -14.11
C LYS A 63 -3.39 2.67 -14.05
N ILE A 64 -3.56 3.39 -12.94
CA ILE A 64 -3.03 4.76 -12.81
C ILE A 64 -1.50 4.78 -12.86
N ILE A 65 -0.85 3.74 -12.34
CA ILE A 65 0.61 3.59 -12.34
C ILE A 65 1.08 3.14 -13.73
N GLU A 66 0.31 2.30 -14.42
CA GLU A 66 0.60 1.89 -15.80
C GLU A 66 0.55 3.09 -16.75
N GLU A 67 -0.46 3.95 -16.62
CA GLU A 67 -0.57 5.18 -17.40
C GLU A 67 0.63 6.11 -17.13
N TYR A 68 1.00 6.31 -15.87
CA TYR A 68 2.19 7.08 -15.50
C TYR A 68 3.48 6.52 -16.14
N LEU A 69 3.68 5.21 -16.08
CA LEU A 69 4.84 4.54 -16.67
C LEU A 69 4.84 4.64 -18.20
N GLY A 70 3.67 4.57 -18.84
CA GLY A 70 3.54 4.73 -20.30
C GLY A 70 3.95 6.12 -20.77
N ILE A 71 3.50 7.17 -20.07
CA ILE A 71 3.85 8.57 -20.38
C ILE A 71 5.35 8.83 -20.18
N THR A 72 5.90 8.33 -19.08
CA THR A 72 7.30 8.58 -18.71
C THR A 72 8.29 7.69 -19.44
N LYS A 73 7.84 6.71 -20.26
CA LYS A 73 8.71 5.75 -20.93
C LYS A 73 9.72 6.41 -21.88
N ASN A 74 9.32 7.48 -22.55
CA ASN A 74 10.12 8.18 -23.57
C ASN A 74 10.81 9.45 -23.05
N SER A 75 10.72 9.72 -21.74
CA SER A 75 11.37 10.89 -21.12
C SER A 75 12.48 10.44 -20.19
N ASP A 76 13.67 11.02 -20.37
CA ASP A 76 14.80 10.83 -19.46
C ASP A 76 14.55 11.47 -18.09
N PHE A 77 13.67 12.48 -18.03
CA PHE A 77 13.32 13.18 -16.80
C PHE A 77 12.02 12.65 -16.19
N LYS A 78 12.15 11.81 -15.16
CA LYS A 78 11.02 11.17 -14.47
C LYS A 78 10.82 11.75 -13.08
N LEU A 79 9.64 12.33 -12.83
CA LEU A 79 9.27 12.85 -11.50
C LEU A 79 9.37 11.79 -10.39
N ALA A 80 8.93 10.56 -10.67
CA ALA A 80 9.04 9.39 -9.80
C ALA A 80 10.01 8.37 -10.39
N TYR A 81 11.27 8.77 -10.57
CA TYR A 81 12.33 7.99 -11.21
C TYR A 81 12.58 6.58 -10.63
N LYS A 82 12.20 6.33 -9.37
CA LYS A 82 12.33 5.02 -8.71
C LYS A 82 11.28 4.02 -9.20
N ILE A 83 10.15 4.51 -9.72
CA ILE A 83 9.03 3.67 -10.15
C ILE A 83 9.33 3.09 -11.52
N THR A 84 9.16 1.77 -11.61
CA THR A 84 9.46 0.97 -12.80
C THR A 84 8.42 -0.14 -12.91
N GLU A 85 8.36 -0.83 -14.04
CA GLU A 85 7.46 -1.98 -14.26
C GLU A 85 7.61 -3.07 -13.18
N LYS A 86 8.79 -3.20 -12.55
CA LYS A 86 9.02 -4.11 -11.42
C LYS A 86 8.14 -3.85 -10.20
N HIS A 87 7.60 -2.63 -10.07
CA HIS A 87 6.70 -2.27 -8.97
C HIS A 87 5.28 -2.82 -9.18
N LEU A 88 4.90 -3.12 -10.44
CA LEU A 88 3.60 -3.67 -10.82
C LEU A 88 3.67 -5.17 -11.09
N ASN A 89 4.73 -5.62 -11.77
CA ASN A 89 4.92 -7.01 -12.17
C ASN A 89 5.56 -7.83 -11.05
N VAL A 90 4.95 -7.79 -9.86
CA VAL A 90 5.49 -8.40 -8.65
C VAL A 90 5.04 -9.86 -8.56
N MET A 91 5.96 -10.79 -8.86
CA MET A 91 5.68 -12.23 -8.83
C MET A 91 6.47 -12.99 -7.76
N GLY A 92 5.88 -14.06 -7.24
CA GLY A 92 6.52 -14.98 -6.30
C GLY A 92 7.17 -14.27 -5.10
N THR A 93 8.47 -14.52 -4.91
CA THR A 93 9.26 -13.96 -3.80
C THR A 93 9.35 -12.44 -3.80
N GLN A 94 9.18 -11.77 -4.95
CA GLN A 94 9.19 -10.31 -5.03
C GLN A 94 8.02 -9.67 -4.26
N ARG A 95 6.93 -10.42 -4.03
CA ARG A 95 5.81 -9.95 -3.18
C ARG A 95 6.22 -9.73 -1.72
N GLN A 96 7.34 -10.32 -1.31
CA GLN A 96 7.91 -10.11 0.02
C GLN A 96 8.85 -8.90 0.11
N ASN A 97 9.16 -8.26 -1.02
CA ASN A 97 10.03 -7.08 -1.04
C ASN A 97 9.28 -5.83 -0.56
N VAL A 98 9.59 -5.39 0.66
CA VAL A 98 9.00 -4.20 1.31
C VAL A 98 9.44 -2.92 0.61
N LYS A 99 10.68 -2.85 0.09
CA LYS A 99 11.21 -1.66 -0.57
C LYS A 99 10.37 -1.25 -1.77
N LEU A 100 9.96 -2.20 -2.60
CA LEU A 100 9.09 -1.93 -3.75
C LEU A 100 7.71 -1.42 -3.32
N ALA A 101 7.15 -1.95 -2.23
CA ALA A 101 5.87 -1.48 -1.70
C ALA A 101 5.97 -0.04 -1.15
N ALA A 102 7.03 0.27 -0.41
CA ALA A 102 7.28 1.61 0.13
C ALA A 102 7.57 2.64 -0.97
N GLN A 103 8.31 2.25 -2.03
CA GLN A 103 8.54 3.10 -3.17
C GLN A 103 7.25 3.41 -3.92
N LEU A 104 6.40 2.40 -4.14
CA LEU A 104 5.10 2.57 -4.80
C LEU A 104 4.19 3.55 -4.04
N PHE A 105 4.09 3.42 -2.72
CA PHE A 105 3.31 4.31 -1.86
C PHE A 105 4.15 5.45 -1.27
N SER A 106 4.99 6.08 -2.10
CA SER A 106 5.82 7.21 -1.69
C SER A 106 5.18 8.55 -2.00
N ASN A 107 5.56 9.59 -1.24
CA ASN A 107 5.13 10.96 -1.51
C ASN A 107 5.55 11.43 -2.91
N THR A 108 6.75 11.08 -3.35
CA THR A 108 7.24 11.40 -4.71
C THR A 108 6.31 10.85 -5.80
N MET A 109 5.80 9.61 -5.62
CA MET A 109 4.84 9.04 -6.58
C MET A 109 3.51 9.78 -6.55
N SER A 110 3.00 10.11 -5.35
CA SER A 110 1.78 10.91 -5.20
C SER A 110 1.89 12.27 -5.91
N THR A 111 2.98 13.00 -5.68
CA THR A 111 3.24 14.29 -6.33
C THR A 111 3.34 14.15 -7.85
N ALA A 112 3.98 13.09 -8.35
CA ALA A 112 4.09 12.84 -9.77
C ALA A 112 2.72 12.59 -10.42
N ILE A 113 1.88 11.72 -9.83
CA ILE A 113 0.52 11.46 -10.31
C ILE A 113 -0.30 12.75 -10.27
N LYS A 114 -0.24 13.50 -9.16
CA LYS A 114 -0.98 14.77 -9.00
C LYS A 114 -0.61 15.76 -10.10
N TYR A 115 0.69 15.99 -10.33
CA TYR A 115 1.17 16.87 -11.39
C TYR A 115 0.69 16.42 -12.78
N CYS A 116 0.78 15.12 -13.07
CA CYS A 116 0.31 14.57 -14.33
C CYS A 116 -1.21 14.72 -14.51
N GLY A 117 -1.99 14.62 -13.44
CA GLY A 117 -3.44 14.88 -13.46
C GLY A 117 -3.78 16.35 -13.68
N GLU A 118 -3.12 17.28 -12.96
CA GLU A 118 -3.31 18.73 -13.12
C GLU A 118 -2.99 19.23 -14.53
N LYS A 119 -1.99 18.62 -15.17
CA LYS A 119 -1.60 18.91 -16.56
C LYS A 119 -2.42 18.13 -17.60
N ASN A 120 -3.45 17.38 -17.19
CA ASN A 120 -4.27 16.49 -18.04
C ASN A 120 -3.45 15.48 -18.87
N ILE A 121 -2.29 15.07 -18.37
CA ILE A 121 -1.41 14.10 -19.03
C ILE A 121 -1.91 12.68 -18.75
N ILE A 122 -2.41 12.44 -17.53
CA ILE A 122 -3.14 11.22 -17.14
C ILE A 122 -4.62 11.54 -17.20
N LYS A 123 -5.41 10.70 -17.88
CA LYS A 123 -6.87 10.89 -17.94
C LYS A 123 -7.46 10.57 -16.58
N ASN A 124 -8.32 11.45 -16.05
CA ASN A 124 -9.06 11.16 -14.83
C ASN A 124 -9.91 9.89 -15.05
N ILE A 125 -9.58 8.79 -14.38
CA ILE A 125 -10.30 7.50 -14.42
C ILE A 125 -11.59 7.61 -13.58
N GLY A 126 -12.24 8.78 -13.58
CA GLY A 126 -13.41 9.10 -12.74
C GLY A 126 -14.76 8.82 -13.40
N ASN A 127 -14.80 8.42 -14.68
CA ASN A 127 -16.05 8.13 -15.38
C ASN A 127 -15.94 6.83 -16.17
N ARG A 128 -16.29 5.71 -15.54
CA ARG A 128 -16.84 4.50 -16.16
C ARG A 128 -17.47 3.61 -15.10
#